data_AF-A0A174QLZ3-F1
#
_entry.id   AF-A0A174QLZ3-F1
#
_cell.length_a   1.000
_cell.length_b   1.000
_cell.length_c   1.000
_cell.angle_alpha   90.00
_cell.angle_beta   90.00
_cell.angle_gamma   90.00
#
_symmetry.space_group_name_H-M   'P 1'
#
loop_
_entity.id
_entity.type
_entity.pdbx_description
1 polymer ?
#
loop_
_entity_poly.entity_id
_entity_poly.type
_entity_poly.pdbx_seq_one_letter_code
_entity_poly.pdbx_strand_id
1 'polypeptide(L)' 'MAKIYAVSSWKNVFQQDVVNILRDLGHELYDFNNRKT' A
#
# COMPACT_ATOMS: atom_id res chain seq x y z
N MET A 1 14.69 6.13 2.75
CA MET A 1 13.41 6.42 3.44
C MET A 1 12.67 7.51 2.68
N ALA A 2 11.45 7.23 2.23
CA ALA A 2 10.60 8.16 1.51
C ALA A 2 9.15 7.99 1.96
N LYS A 3 8.35 9.05 1.82
CA LYS A 3 6.90 9.01 2.07
C LYS A 3 6.18 8.64 0.77
N ILE A 4 5.41 7.56 0.80
CA ILE A 4 4.76 7.00 -0.40
C ILE A 4 3.24 6.99 -0.19
N TYR A 5 2.52 7.55 -1.16
CA TYR A 5 1.07 7.50 -1.24
C TYR A 5 0.68 6.46 -2.29
N ALA A 6 0.19 5.32 -1.84
CA ALA A 6 -0.22 4.24 -2.72
C ALA A 6 -1.74 4.25 -2.88
N VAL A 7 -2.20 4.42 -4.13
CA VAL A 7 -3.62 4.33 -4.49
C VAL A 7 -3.74 3.31 -5.61
N SER A 8 -4.68 2.38 -5.45
CA SER A 8 -4.94 1.37 -6.46
C SER A 8 -6.43 0.98 -6.45
N SER A 9 -6.88 0.31 -7.51
CA SER A 9 -8.25 -0.20 -7.57
C SER A 9 -8.47 -1.27 -6.51
N TRP A 10 -9.66 -1.31 -5.90
CA TRP A 10 -10.08 -2.37 -4.98
C TRP A 10 -10.04 -3.78 -5.57
N LYS A 11 -10.01 -3.89 -6.90
CA LYS A 11 -9.85 -5.17 -7.62
C LYS A 11 -8.39 -5.64 -7.71
N ASN A 12 -7.43 -4.78 -7.39
CA ASN A 12 -6.02 -5.13 -7.46
C ASN A 12 -5.61 -5.95 -6.24
N VAL A 13 -5.61 -7.27 -6.41
CA VAL A 13 -5.25 -8.23 -5.37
C VAL A 13 -3.80 -8.12 -4.90
N PHE A 14 -2.93 -7.52 -5.72
CA PHE A 14 -1.50 -7.36 -5.42
C PHE A 14 -1.16 -6.07 -4.67
N GLN A 15 -2.14 -5.19 -4.41
CA GLN A 15 -1.88 -3.90 -3.76
C GLN A 15 -1.18 -4.09 -2.41
N GLN A 16 -1.62 -5.07 -1.61
CA GLN A 16 -1.07 -5.28 -0.28
C GLN A 16 0.35 -5.85 -0.34
N ASP A 17 0.67 -6.67 -1.35
CA ASP A 17 2.02 -7.21 -1.53
C ASP A 17 3.02 -6.08 -1.80
N VAL A 18 2.65 -5.13 -2.68
CA VAL A 18 3.48 -3.95 -2.96
C VAL A 18 3.64 -3.07 -1.71
N VAL A 19 2.56 -2.86 -0.95
CA VAL A 19 2.61 -2.09 0.31
C VAL A 19 3.56 -2.74 1.32
N ASN A 20 3.50 -4.06 1.47
CA ASN A 20 4.34 -4.80 2.40
C ASN A 20 5.82 -4.71 2.01
N ILE A 21 6.14 -4.92 0.73
CA ILE A 21 7.52 -4.80 0.21
C ILE A 21 8.09 -3.40 0.51
N LEU A 22 7.32 -2.34 0.26
CA LEU A 22 7.80 -0.98 0.48
C LEU A 22 7.95 -0.65 1.98
N ARG A 23 7.10 -1.21 2.85
CA ARG A 23 7.28 -1.09 4.31
C ARG A 23 8.54 -1.82 4.79
N ASP A 24 8.80 -3.03 4.29
CA ASP A 24 10.01 -3.81 4.63
C ASP A 24 11.30 -3.11 4.19
N LEU A 25 11.24 -2.33 3.11
CA LEU A 25 12.33 -1.48 2.65
C LEU A 25 12.50 -0.18 3.48
N GLY A 26 11.69 0.02 4.53
CA GLY A 26 11.79 1.16 5.44
C GLY A 26 11.16 2.46 4.90
N HIS A 27 10.14 2.34 4.05
CA HIS A 27 9.34 3.49 3.60
C HIS A 27 8.10 3.70 4.47
N GLU A 28 7.72 4.96 4.64
CA GLU A 28 6.48 5.35 5.31
C GLU A 28 5.36 5.35 4.28
N LEU A 29 4.37 4.46 4.45
CA LEU A 29 3.29 4.25 3.50
C LEU A 29 1.94 4.66 4.06
N TYR A 30 1.23 5.49 3.30
CA TYR A 30 -0.19 5.75 3.46
C TYR A 30 -0.95 4.90 2.44
N ASP A 31 -1.57 3.81 2.92
CA ASP A 31 -2.42 2.92 2.12
C ASP A 31 -3.91 3.15 2.40
N PHE A 32 -4.66 3.55 1.37
CA PHE A 32 -6.12 3.63 1.45
C PHE A 32 -6.70 2.24 1.17
N ASN A 33 -6.71 1.40 2.20
CA ASN A 33 -7.39 0.10 2.09
C ASN A 33 -8.90 0.32 2.17
N ASN A 34 -9.57 0.41 1.02
CA ASN A 34 -11.01 0.58 0.95
C ASN A 34 -11.75 -0.76 1.19
N ARG A 35 -11.49 -1.41 2.33
CA ARG A 35 -12.37 -2.44 2.88
C ARG A 35 -13.28 -1.80 3.90
N LYS A 36 -14.29 -1.07 3.42
CA LYS A 36 -15.51 -0.93 4.19
C LYS A 36 -16.27 -2.24 4.01
N THR A 37 -16.25 -3.09 5.04
CA THR A 37 -17.35 -4.02 5.28
C THR A 37 -18.64 -3.23 5.42
#